data_AF-X1EBW6-F1
#
_entry.id   AF-X1EBW6-F1
#
_cell.length_a   1.000
_cell.length_b   1.000
_cell.length_c   1.000
_cell.angle_alpha   90.00
_cell.angle_beta   90.00
_cell.angle_gamma   90.00
#
_symmetry.space_group_name_H-M   'P 1'
#
loop_
_entity.id
_entity.type
_entity.pdbx_description
1 polymer ?
#
loop_
_entity_poly.entity_id
_entity_poly.type
_entity_poly.pdbx_seq_one_letter_code
_entity_poly.pdbx_strand_id
1 'polypeptide(L)'
;VNKNIETVLCPIADGGEGTVDALVAATSGSYITCDATGPLGEKINAKYGILGNNKTAVVEMAAASGLLLVPKSKRNPLYTTTYGTGDMIKNALDFAASIEERLSLNLSGAINIFIQINLYKLIYI
;
A
#
# COMPACT_ATOMS: atom_id res chain seq x y z
N VAL A 1 22.98 -22.19 17.37
CA VAL A 1 21.93 -21.32 17.96
C VAL A 1 21.76 -21.72 19.42
N ASN A 2 21.92 -20.79 20.35
CA ASN A 2 21.75 -21.05 21.79
C ASN A 2 20.25 -21.15 22.11
N LYS A 3 19.81 -22.26 22.71
CA LYS A 3 18.39 -22.53 22.99
C LYS A 3 17.81 -21.71 24.15
N ASN A 4 18.66 -21.00 24.91
CA ASN A 4 18.27 -20.20 26.06
C ASN A 4 18.13 -18.70 25.73
N ILE A 5 18.11 -18.34 24.44
CA ILE A 5 17.91 -16.96 23.98
C ILE A 5 16.51 -16.85 23.40
N GLU A 6 15.71 -15.95 23.98
CA GLU A 6 14.44 -15.53 23.40
C GLU A 6 14.70 -14.43 22.36
N THR A 7 14.12 -14.60 21.17
CA THR A 7 14.26 -13.64 20.07
C THR A 7 12.88 -13.15 19.64
N VAL A 8 12.72 -11.82 19.56
CA VAL A 8 11.53 -11.20 18.97
C VAL A 8 11.89 -10.68 17.60
N LEU A 9 11.11 -11.06 16.58
CA LEU A 9 11.25 -10.49 15.24
C LEU A 9 10.64 -9.10 15.23
N CYS A 10 11.45 -8.10 14.90
CA CYS A 10 11.00 -6.72 14.71
C CYS A 10 11.38 -6.26 13.30
N PRO A 11 10.52 -6.52 12.29
CA PRO A 11 10.72 -6.00 10.94
C PRO A 11 10.70 -4.48 10.98
N ILE A 12 11.72 -3.85 10.38
CA ILE A 12 11.85 -2.39 10.30
C ILE A 12 11.89 -2.00 8.82
N ALA A 13 11.26 -0.88 8.50
CA ALA A 13 11.37 -0.22 7.21
C ALA A 13 11.61 1.28 7.41
N ASP A 14 12.30 1.91 6.46
CA ASP A 14 12.70 3.31 6.49
C ASP A 14 11.69 4.23 5.76
N GLY A 15 10.57 3.69 5.30
CA GLY A 15 9.63 4.39 4.42
C GLY A 15 10.03 4.32 2.93
N GLY A 16 10.93 3.41 2.56
CA GLY A 16 11.23 2.96 1.19
C GLY A 16 10.40 1.76 0.76
N GLU A 17 10.68 1.19 -0.42
CA GLU A 17 9.99 -0.02 -0.89
C GLU A 17 10.08 -1.17 0.12
N GLY A 18 8.97 -1.90 0.32
CA GLY A 18 8.91 -3.02 1.27
C GLY A 18 8.45 -2.63 2.68
N THR A 19 8.06 -1.36 2.90
CA THR A 19 7.44 -0.91 4.15
C THR A 19 6.10 -1.60 4.39
N VAL A 20 5.28 -1.78 3.34
CA VAL A 20 4.03 -2.54 3.44
C VAL A 20 4.31 -3.97 3.90
N ASP A 21 5.30 -4.63 3.31
CA ASP A 21 5.63 -6.01 3.63
C ASP A 21 6.12 -6.15 5.08
N ALA A 22 6.97 -5.21 5.55
CA ALA A 22 7.46 -5.15 6.92
C ALA A 22 6.33 -4.94 7.94
N LEU A 23 5.43 -3.98 7.69
CA LEU A 23 4.34 -3.65 8.61
C LEU A 23 3.26 -4.74 8.64
N VAL A 24 2.95 -5.34 7.50
CA VAL A 24 2.02 -6.48 7.44
C VAL A 24 2.60 -7.66 8.23
N ALA A 25 3.87 -8.01 8.03
CA ALA A 25 4.53 -9.08 8.78
C ALA A 25 4.57 -8.79 10.29
N ALA A 26 4.94 -7.56 10.69
CA ALA A 26 5.06 -7.18 12.09
C ALA A 26 3.72 -7.18 12.84
N THR A 27 2.61 -6.94 12.13
CA THR A 27 1.28 -6.84 12.75
C THR A 27 0.40 -8.05 12.53
N SER A 28 0.88 -9.10 11.84
CA SER A 28 0.04 -10.20 11.35
C SER A 28 -1.15 -9.70 10.52
N GLY A 29 -0.88 -8.70 9.68
CA GLY A 29 -1.85 -8.12 8.77
C GLY A 29 -2.16 -9.00 7.55
N SER A 30 -2.85 -8.42 6.58
CA SER A 30 -3.18 -9.07 5.31
C SER A 30 -2.90 -8.14 4.12
N TYR A 31 -2.77 -8.73 2.93
CA TYR A 31 -2.66 -7.97 1.69
C TYR A 31 -4.00 -7.94 0.97
N ILE A 32 -4.30 -6.80 0.35
CA ILE A 32 -5.44 -6.65 -0.56
C ILE A 32 -4.89 -6.27 -1.93
N THR A 33 -5.43 -6.91 -2.97
CA THR A 33 -5.14 -6.60 -4.37
C THR A 33 -6.30 -5.87 -4.99
N CYS A 34 -6.03 -4.85 -5.78
CA CYS A 34 -7.06 -4.11 -6.51
C CYS A 34 -6.58 -3.69 -7.90
N ASP A 35 -7.53 -3.43 -8.79
CA ASP A 35 -7.23 -2.82 -10.08
C ASP A 35 -6.93 -1.33 -9.88
N ALA A 36 -5.79 -0.90 -10.40
CA ALA A 36 -5.34 0.49 -10.36
C ALA A 36 -4.89 0.95 -11.75
N THR A 37 -4.95 2.25 -11.97
CA THR A 37 -4.43 2.89 -13.18
C THR A 37 -2.93 3.08 -13.05
N GLY A 38 -2.16 2.32 -13.84
CA GLY A 38 -0.70 2.42 -13.91
C GLY A 38 -0.23 3.78 -14.42
N PRO A 39 1.07 4.07 -14.33
CA PRO A 39 1.59 5.40 -14.64
C PRO A 39 1.40 5.79 -16.10
N LEU A 40 1.32 4.83 -17.02
CA LEU A 40 1.12 5.06 -18.45
C LEU A 40 -0.37 4.93 -18.88
N GLY A 41 -1.30 4.81 -17.91
CA GLY A 41 -2.74 4.81 -18.12
C GLY A 41 -3.39 3.43 -18.26
N GLU A 42 -2.61 2.36 -18.40
CA GLU A 42 -3.10 0.98 -18.40
C GLU A 42 -3.64 0.53 -17.03
N LYS A 43 -4.48 -0.49 -17.02
CA LYS A 43 -4.89 -1.16 -15.77
C LYS A 43 -3.83 -2.16 -15.33
N ILE A 44 -3.50 -2.12 -14.04
CA ILE A 44 -2.58 -3.02 -13.38
C ILE A 44 -3.20 -3.57 -12.10
N ASN A 45 -2.70 -4.71 -11.64
CA ASN A 45 -3.05 -5.23 -10.33
C ASN A 45 -2.05 -4.70 -9.29
N ALA A 46 -2.52 -3.81 -8.42
CA ALA A 46 -1.72 -3.24 -7.34
C ALA A 46 -2.03 -3.93 -6.02
N LYS A 47 -1.07 -3.92 -5.08
CA LYS A 47 -1.23 -4.47 -3.72
C LYS A 47 -1.05 -3.39 -2.66
N TYR A 48 -1.81 -3.49 -1.58
CA TYR A 48 -1.62 -2.72 -0.35
C TYR A 48 -1.85 -3.61 0.88
N GLY A 49 -1.44 -3.13 2.07
CA GLY A 49 -1.56 -3.88 3.32
C GLY A 49 -2.70 -3.37 4.20
N ILE A 50 -3.37 -4.28 4.90
CA ILE A 50 -4.20 -4.00 6.07
C ILE A 50 -3.46 -4.53 7.29
N LEU A 51 -3.19 -3.69 8.28
CA LEU A 51 -2.50 -4.11 9.50
C LEU A 51 -3.40 -4.99 10.37
N GLY A 52 -2.82 -5.80 11.26
CA GLY A 52 -3.58 -6.77 12.07
C GLY A 52 -4.64 -6.18 13.01
N ASN A 53 -4.66 -4.85 13.20
CA ASN A 53 -5.74 -4.16 13.89
C ASN A 53 -7.00 -3.96 13.04
N ASN A 54 -6.95 -4.27 11.74
CA ASN A 54 -7.99 -4.06 10.73
C ASN A 54 -8.51 -2.62 10.61
N LYS A 55 -7.73 -1.64 11.09
CA LYS A 55 -8.09 -0.21 11.13
C LYS A 55 -7.08 0.68 10.42
N THR A 56 -6.04 0.08 9.84
CA THR A 56 -4.98 0.82 9.16
C THR A 56 -4.67 0.15 7.84
N ALA A 57 -4.86 0.89 6.75
CA ALA A 57 -4.36 0.54 5.44
C ALA A 57 -2.99 1.20 5.23
N VAL A 58 -2.03 0.45 4.69
CA VAL A 58 -0.71 0.93 4.30
C VAL A 58 -0.59 0.81 2.80
N VAL A 59 -0.44 1.95 2.13
CA VAL A 59 -0.39 2.08 0.69
C VAL A 59 1.00 2.56 0.27
N GLU A 60 1.70 1.74 -0.51
CA GLU A 60 2.91 2.16 -1.22
C GLU A 60 2.52 2.72 -2.58
N MET A 61 2.74 4.03 -2.78
CA MET A 61 2.48 4.68 -4.07
C MET A 61 3.15 3.95 -5.24
N ALA A 62 4.36 3.41 -5.01
CA ALA A 62 5.13 2.71 -6.03
C ALA A 62 4.42 1.47 -6.59
N ALA A 63 3.46 0.89 -5.85
CA ALA A 63 2.68 -0.26 -6.31
C ALA A 63 1.76 0.08 -7.49
N ALA A 64 1.36 1.34 -7.64
CA ALA A 64 0.52 1.79 -8.76
C ALA A 64 1.15 2.90 -9.62
N SER A 65 2.04 3.70 -9.04
CA SER A 65 2.64 4.89 -9.68
C SER A 65 4.18 4.86 -9.64
N GLY A 66 4.78 3.67 -9.54
CA GLY A 66 6.21 3.49 -9.32
C GLY A 66 7.06 3.47 -10.59
N LEU A 67 8.33 3.87 -10.42
CA LEU A 67 9.34 3.91 -11.49
C LEU A 67 9.63 2.56 -12.16
N LEU A 68 9.39 1.45 -11.46
CA LEU A 68 9.56 0.10 -11.98
C LEU A 68 8.43 -0.32 -12.93
N LEU A 69 7.29 0.39 -12.91
CA LEU A 69 6.15 0.14 -13.80
C LEU A 69 6.34 0.82 -15.17
N VAL A 70 7.28 1.77 -15.28
CA VAL A 70 7.54 2.52 -16.51
C VAL A 70 8.85 2.06 -17.16
N PRO A 71 8.81 1.45 -18.37
CA PRO A 71 10.01 1.14 -19.13
C PRO A 71 10.88 2.38 -19.32
N LYS A 72 12.21 2.24 -19.24
CA LYS A 72 13.15 3.37 -19.31
C LYS A 72 12.90 4.30 -20.51
N SER A 73 12.54 3.75 -21.67
CA SER A 73 12.26 4.49 -22.90
C SER A 73 10.96 5.31 -22.89
N LYS A 74 10.07 5.06 -21.93
CA LYS A 74 8.77 5.73 -21.78
C LYS A 74 8.69 6.65 -20.57
N ARG A 75 9.81 6.83 -19.85
CA ARG A 75 9.88 7.73 -18.68
C ARG A 75 9.84 9.17 -19.15
N ASN A 76 8.72 9.82 -18.89
CA ASN A 76 8.49 11.22 -19.11
C ASN A 76 7.38 11.71 -18.16
N PRO A 77 7.70 12.60 -17.20
CA PRO A 77 6.77 13.00 -16.16
C PRO A 77 5.56 13.78 -16.71
N LEU A 78 5.66 14.34 -17.93
CA LEU A 78 4.57 15.03 -18.59
C LEU A 78 3.47 14.07 -19.09
N TYR A 79 3.77 12.77 -19.20
CA TYR A 79 2.86 11.75 -19.72
C TYR A 79 2.51 10.67 -18.71
N THR A 80 3.04 10.75 -17.49
CA THR A 80 2.72 9.80 -16.43
C THR A 80 1.69 10.33 -15.45
N THR A 81 0.91 9.43 -14.88
CA THR A 81 -0.14 9.75 -13.90
C THR A 81 0.07 9.04 -12.56
N THR A 82 -0.47 9.63 -11.50
CA THR A 82 -0.52 9.03 -10.16
C THR A 82 -1.91 8.52 -9.79
N TYR A 83 -2.83 8.50 -10.76
CA TYR A 83 -4.24 8.18 -10.55
C TYR A 83 -4.44 6.82 -9.86
N GLY A 84 -3.62 5.81 -10.19
CA GLY A 84 -3.69 4.50 -9.55
C GLY A 84 -3.42 4.51 -8.04
N THR A 85 -2.68 5.49 -7.52
CA THR A 85 -2.55 5.66 -6.06
C THR A 85 -3.91 6.03 -5.45
N GLY A 86 -4.67 6.88 -6.13
CA GLY A 86 -6.04 7.22 -5.76
C GLY A 86 -6.99 6.01 -5.85
N ASP A 87 -6.85 5.18 -6.90
CA ASP A 87 -7.60 3.94 -7.02
C ASP A 87 -7.39 3.02 -5.80
N MET A 88 -6.14 2.87 -5.35
CA MET A 88 -5.81 2.07 -4.15
C MET A 88 -6.40 2.67 -2.87
N ILE A 89 -6.30 3.99 -2.69
CA ILE A 89 -6.88 4.69 -1.52
C ILE A 89 -8.39 4.50 -1.49
N LYS A 90 -9.07 4.69 -2.62
CA LYS A 90 -10.51 4.47 -2.75
C LYS A 90 -10.86 3.03 -2.40
N ASN A 91 -10.13 2.05 -2.93
CA ASN A 91 -10.37 0.64 -2.64
C ASN A 91 -10.20 0.33 -1.14
N ALA A 92 -9.22 0.92 -0.46
CA ALA A 92 -9.03 0.77 0.98
C ALA A 92 -10.20 1.36 1.80
N LEU A 93 -10.75 2.50 1.38
CA LEU A 93 -11.94 3.09 1.99
C LEU A 93 -13.19 2.22 1.77
N ASP A 94 -13.40 1.74 0.54
CA ASP A 94 -14.52 0.85 0.19
C ASP A 94 -14.44 -0.48 0.97
N PHE A 95 -13.24 -1.04 1.13
CA PHE A 95 -12.99 -2.22 1.95
C PHE A 95 -13.40 -1.99 3.41
N ALA A 96 -13.00 -0.86 4.01
CA ALA A 96 -13.36 -0.52 5.38
C ALA A 96 -14.89 -0.41 5.57
N ALA A 97 -15.56 0.30 4.66
CA ALA A 97 -17.02 0.44 4.71
C ALA A 97 -17.74 -0.91 4.63
N SER A 98 -17.22 -1.85 3.82
CA SER A 98 -17.80 -3.20 3.70
C SER A 98 -17.70 -4.04 4.98
N ILE A 99 -16.68 -3.79 5.82
CA ILE A 99 -16.53 -4.46 7.12
C ILE A 99 -17.54 -3.93 8.13
N GLU A 100 -17.77 -2.62 8.16
CA GLU A 100 -18.73 -1.98 9.06
C GLU A 100 -20.16 -2.50 8.82
N GLU A 101 -20.58 -2.56 7.55
CA GLU A 101 -21.90 -3.08 7.17
C GLU A 101 -22.10 -4.52 7.66
N ARG A 102 -21.10 -5.38 7.49
CA ARG A 102 -21.15 -6.79 7.91
C ARG A 102 -21.26 -6.97 9.42
N LEU A 103 -20.68 -6.06 10.21
CA LEU A 103 -20.66 -6.18 11.67
C LEU A 103 -21.89 -5.56 12.34
N SER A 104 -22.76 -4.83 11.61
CA SER A 104 -23.94 -4.13 12.16
C SER A 104 -23.60 -3.23 13.37
N LEU A 105 -22.35 -2.81 13.49
CA LEU A 105 -21.86 -1.94 14.54
C LEU A 105 -21.77 -0.53 13.95
N ASN A 106 -22.65 0.38 14.40
CA ASN A 106 -22.57 1.82 14.16
C ASN A 106 -21.38 2.45 14.92
N LEU A 107 -20.20 1.85 14.80
CA LEU A 107 -18.95 2.44 15.24
C LEU A 107 -18.52 3.36 14.10
N SER A 108 -18.27 4.63 14.41
CA SER A 108 -17.60 5.58 13.51
C SER A 108 -16.16 5.11 13.27
N GLY A 109 -15.98 4.04 12.48
CA GLY A 109 -14.74 3.30 12.33
C GLY A 109 -13.91 3.87 11.20
N ALA A 110 -13.46 5.12 11.35
CA ALA A 110 -12.53 5.71 10.40
C ALA A 110 -11.32 4.78 10.20
N ILE A 111 -11.10 4.33 8.96
CA ILE A 111 -9.85 3.66 8.59
C ILE A 111 -8.74 4.71 8.47
N ASN A 112 -7.60 4.42 9.09
CA ASN A 112 -6.40 5.22 8.91
C ASN A 112 -5.70 4.77 7.63
N ILE A 113 -5.33 5.72 6.77
CA ILE A 113 -4.56 5.43 5.56
C ILE A 113 -3.17 6.01 5.74
N PHE A 114 -2.18 5.14 5.83
CA PHE A 114 -0.77 5.51 5.77
C PHE A 114 -0.30 5.38 4.32
N ILE A 115 0.07 6.50 3.70
CA ILE A 115 0.56 6.52 2.32
C ILE A 115 2.04 6.81 2.35
N GLN A 116 2.81 5.90 1.77
CA GLN A 116 4.21 6.11 1.54
C GLN A 116 4.40 6.74 0.16
N ILE A 117 4.96 7.96 0.15
CA ILE A 117 5.22 8.73 -1.07
C ILE A 117 6.72 8.92 -1.22
N ASN A 118 7.22 8.57 -2.40
CA ASN A 118 8.60 8.77 -2.78
C ASN A 118 8.67 9.81 -3.91
N LEU A 119 8.71 11.09 -3.52
CA LEU A 119 8.66 12.22 -4.45
C LEU A 119 9.86 12.23 -5.41
N TYR A 120 11.03 11.80 -4.96
CA TYR A 120 12.22 11.81 -5.80
C TYR A 120 12.11 10.84 -6.97
N LYS A 121 11.42 9.70 -6.82
CA LYS A 121 11.19 8.76 -7.94
C LYS A 121 10.10 9.24 -8.89
N LEU A 122 9.20 10.11 -8.42
CA LEU A 122 8.08 10.62 -9.21
C LEU A 122 8.51 11.59 -10.31
N ILE A 123 9.57 12.35 -10.10
CA ILE A 123 10.12 13.25 -11.12
C ILE A 123 10.92 12.51 -12.21
N TYR A 124 11.18 11.21 -12.04
CA TYR A 124 11.92 10.38 -12.99
C TYR A 124 11.05 9.37 -13.75
N ILE A 125 9.77 9.23 -13.39
CA ILE A 125 8.79 8.57 -14.27
C ILE A 125 8.34 9.55 -15.33
#